data_AF-A0A0F2IBY4-F1
#
_entry.id   AF-A0A0F2IBY4-F1
#
_cell.length_a   1.000
_cell.length_b   1.000
_cell.length_c   1.000
_cell.angle_alpha   90.00
_cell.angle_beta   90.00
_cell.angle_gamma   90.00
#
_symmetry.space_group_name_H-M   'P 1'
#
loop_
_entity.id
_entity.type
_entity.pdbx_description
1 polymer ?
#
loop_
_entity_poly.entity_id
_entity_poly.type
_entity_poly.pdbx_seq_one_letter_code
_entity_poly.pdbx_strand_id
1 'polypeptide(L)'
;KQTFQAVRKNKPLFFILAAFFMNVFFNLVNGLYIFFFTYNMGDAGLVSLIGTITLVSAIACLATPVLTKRFKKRDIFIALCVLEIIARIGFYFTGYDNPTVVMAWLAVITGIFMMTNPLISAMIADTV
;
A
#
# COMPACT_ATOMS: atom_id res chain seq x y z
N LYS A 1 -1.77 -29.82 4.47
CA LYS A 1 -0.48 -30.14 5.13
C LYS A 1 0.74 -29.89 4.21
N GLN A 2 0.68 -30.23 2.92
CA GLN A 2 1.76 -29.93 1.96
C GLN A 2 1.99 -28.41 1.73
N THR A 3 0.93 -27.61 1.79
CA THR A 3 0.99 -26.13 1.66
C THR A 3 1.86 -25.49 2.75
N PHE A 4 1.77 -25.97 4.00
CA PHE A 4 2.56 -25.44 5.13
C PHE A 4 4.06 -25.81 5.03
N GLN A 5 4.39 -26.96 4.45
CA GLN A 5 5.79 -27.35 4.21
C GLN A 5 6.40 -26.59 3.02
N ALA A 6 5.61 -26.29 1.98
CA ALA A 6 6.03 -25.44 0.87
C ALA A 6 6.33 -23.99 1.33
N VAL A 7 5.46 -23.43 2.20
CA VAL A 7 5.65 -22.10 2.83
C VAL A 7 6.94 -22.04 3.67
N ARG A 8 7.32 -23.12 4.35
CA ARG A 8 8.53 -23.16 5.18
C ARG A 8 9.82 -23.34 4.38
N LYS A 9 9.76 -23.95 3.19
CA LYS A 9 10.94 -24.10 2.29
C LYS A 9 11.19 -22.85 1.44
N ASN A 10 10.15 -22.13 1.04
CA ASN A 10 10.28 -20.89 0.26
C ASN A 10 10.30 -19.65 1.17
N LYS A 11 11.49 -19.28 1.65
CA LYS A 11 11.76 -17.98 2.31
C LYS A 11 11.04 -16.77 1.66
N PRO A 12 10.99 -16.61 0.31
CA PRO A 12 10.28 -15.48 -0.29
C PRO A 12 8.75 -15.54 -0.13
N LEU A 13 8.13 -16.72 -0.10
CA LEU A 13 6.68 -16.86 0.08
C LEU A 13 6.23 -16.40 1.48
N PHE A 14 7.05 -16.67 2.51
CA PHE A 14 6.77 -16.21 3.86
C PHE A 14 6.75 -14.68 3.98
N PHE A 15 7.68 -13.99 3.31
CA PHE A 15 7.70 -12.52 3.27
C PHE A 15 6.48 -11.92 2.55
N ILE A 16 6.04 -12.54 1.45
CA ILE A 16 4.85 -12.10 0.71
C ILE A 16 3.60 -12.30 1.57
N LEU A 17 3.50 -13.43 2.29
CA LEU A 17 2.40 -13.71 3.20
C LEU A 17 2.38 -12.75 4.40
N ALA A 18 3.56 -12.42 4.94
CA ALA A 18 3.69 -11.42 5.99
C ALA A 18 3.27 -10.03 5.51
N ALA A 19 3.63 -9.65 4.28
CA ALA A 19 3.20 -8.38 3.69
C ALA A 19 1.70 -8.37 3.37
N PHE A 20 1.11 -9.51 2.98
CA PHE A 20 -0.34 -9.64 2.87
C PHE A 20 -1.03 -9.47 4.23
N PHE A 21 -0.45 -10.02 5.30
CA PHE A 21 -0.96 -9.80 6.66
C PHE A 21 -0.89 -8.31 7.06
N MET A 22 0.15 -7.59 6.62
CA MET A 22 0.28 -6.14 6.88
C MET A 22 -0.84 -5.31 6.23
N ASN A 23 -1.51 -5.83 5.20
CA ASN A 23 -2.68 -5.20 4.59
C ASN A 23 -3.85 -4.98 5.59
N VAL A 24 -3.94 -5.82 6.62
CA VAL A 24 -4.93 -5.64 7.70
C VAL A 24 -4.74 -4.29 8.41
N PHE A 25 -3.49 -3.90 8.69
CA PHE A 25 -3.19 -2.60 9.30
C PHE A 25 -3.53 -1.44 8.37
N PHE A 26 -3.35 -1.60 7.05
CA PHE A 26 -3.75 -0.58 6.08
C PHE A 26 -5.27 -0.34 6.13
N ASN A 27 -6.07 -1.41 6.21
CA ASN A 27 -7.52 -1.28 6.35
C ASN A 27 -7.92 -0.64 7.68
N LEU A 28 -7.20 -0.98 8.77
CA LEU A 28 -7.39 -0.33 10.07
C LEU A 28 -7.13 1.18 9.99
N VAL A 29 -6.01 1.59 9.38
CA VAL A 29 -5.68 3.01 9.16
C VAL A 29 -6.74 3.70 8.31
N ASN A 30 -7.29 3.02 7.30
CA ASN A 30 -8.36 3.57 6.47
C ASN A 30 -9.61 3.89 7.30
N GLY A 31 -10.00 3.00 8.22
CA GLY A 31 -11.08 3.26 9.18
C GLY A 31 -10.77 4.39 10.17
N LEU A 32 -9.50 4.61 10.49
CA LEU A 32 -9.05 5.70 11.36
C LEU A 32 -9.01 7.06 10.66
N TYR A 33 -9.01 7.13 9.32
CA TYR A 33 -8.96 8.42 8.61
C TYR A 33 -10.12 9.34 8.99
N ILE A 34 -11.34 8.83 9.12
CA ILE A 34 -12.49 9.66 9.54
C ILE A 34 -12.22 10.35 10.88
N PHE A 35 -11.68 9.62 11.85
CA PHE A 35 -11.32 10.19 13.15
C PHE A 35 -10.14 11.16 13.03
N PHE A 36 -9.14 10.81 12.24
CA PHE A 36 -7.99 11.67 12.02
C PHE A 36 -8.40 13.02 11.44
N PHE A 37 -9.19 13.05 10.36
CA PHE A 37 -9.63 14.28 9.71
C PHE A 37 -10.65 15.06 10.55
N THR A 38 -11.56 14.38 11.24
CA THR A 38 -12.56 15.04 12.09
C THR A 38 -11.90 15.71 13.31
N TYR A 39 -10.97 15.03 13.99
CA TYR A 39 -10.40 15.52 15.24
C TYR A 39 -9.13 16.36 15.05
N ASN A 40 -8.29 16.08 14.05
CA ASN A 40 -7.05 16.86 13.83
C ASN A 40 -7.23 18.02 12.85
N MET A 41 -8.13 17.89 11.87
CA MET A 41 -8.34 18.93 10.84
C MET A 41 -9.67 19.68 10.98
N GLY A 42 -10.58 19.22 11.83
CA GLY A 42 -11.87 19.88 12.08
C GLY A 42 -12.83 19.87 10.88
N ASP A 43 -12.49 19.16 9.81
CA ASP A 43 -13.29 19.10 8.58
C ASP A 43 -13.41 17.65 8.09
N ALA A 44 -14.60 17.09 8.28
CA ALA A 44 -14.95 15.73 7.85
C ALA A 44 -15.12 15.62 6.33
N GLY A 45 -15.25 16.74 5.61
CA GLY A 45 -15.37 16.79 4.15
C GLY A 45 -14.12 16.29 3.44
N LEU A 46 -12.93 16.38 4.06
CA LEU A 46 -11.68 15.87 3.49
C LEU A 46 -11.67 14.34 3.33
N VAL A 47 -12.52 13.61 4.05
CA VAL A 47 -12.67 12.16 3.87
C VAL A 47 -13.16 11.84 2.45
N SER A 48 -14.03 12.68 1.86
CA SER A 48 -14.51 12.49 0.49
C SER A 48 -13.37 12.59 -0.53
N LEU A 49 -12.41 13.50 -0.30
CA LEU A 49 -11.23 13.67 -1.13
C LEU A 49 -10.31 12.44 -1.08
N ILE A 50 -10.24 11.71 0.05
CA ILE A 50 -9.50 10.43 0.12
C ILE A 50 -10.14 9.38 -0.80
N GLY A 51 -11.47 9.36 -0.86
CA GLY A 51 -12.20 8.51 -1.81
C GLY A 51 -11.82 8.82 -3.25
N THR A 52 -11.78 10.11 -3.62
CA THR A 52 -11.32 10.56 -4.94
C THR A 52 -9.86 10.19 -5.21
N ILE A 53 -8.97 10.40 -4.24
CA ILE A 53 -7.56 10.00 -4.32
C ILE A 53 -7.44 8.50 -4.59
N THR A 54 -8.22 7.67 -3.91
CA THR A 54 -8.18 6.21 -4.08
C THR A 54 -8.61 5.83 -5.50
N LEU A 55 -9.64 6.48 -6.04
CA LEU A 55 -10.08 6.28 -7.43
C LEU A 55 -9.00 6.69 -8.44
N VAL A 56 -8.34 7.83 -8.23
CA VAL A 56 -7.23 8.28 -9.10
C VAL A 56 -6.04 7.33 -9.00
N SER A 57 -5.71 6.88 -7.79
CA SER A 57 -4.66 5.91 -7.50
C SER A 57 -4.93 4.53 -8.10
N ALA A 58 -6.18 4.19 -8.45
CA ALA A 58 -6.48 2.98 -9.20
C ALA A 58 -5.84 2.98 -10.60
N ILE A 59 -5.58 4.15 -11.19
CA ILE A 59 -4.82 4.27 -12.45
C ILE A 59 -3.38 3.78 -12.24
N ALA A 60 -2.81 3.97 -11.05
CA ALA A 60 -1.47 3.47 -10.73
C ALA A 60 -1.40 1.93 -10.83
N CYS A 61 -2.49 1.20 -10.57
CA CYS A 61 -2.54 -0.26 -10.79
C CYS A 61 -2.23 -0.66 -12.25
N LEU A 62 -2.50 0.21 -13.23
CA LEU A 62 -2.16 -0.07 -14.63
C LEU A 62 -0.66 0.05 -14.91
N ALA A 63 0.10 0.75 -14.06
CA ALA A 63 1.56 0.79 -14.14
C ALA A 63 2.20 -0.54 -13.66
N THR A 64 1.51 -1.29 -12.79
CA THR A 64 1.95 -2.61 -12.30
C THR A 64 2.26 -3.64 -13.41
N PRO A 65 1.37 -3.90 -14.39
CA PRO A 65 1.68 -4.82 -15.50
C PRO A 65 2.80 -4.31 -16.42
N VAL A 66 2.99 -2.99 -16.51
CA VAL A 66 4.08 -2.40 -17.32
C VAL A 66 5.44 -2.63 -16.65
N LEU A 67 5.52 -2.43 -15.33
CA LEU A 67 6.75 -2.68 -14.56
C LEU A 67 7.13 -4.17 -14.56
N THR A 68 6.15 -5.06 -14.43
CA THR A 68 6.39 -6.52 -14.40
C THR A 68 6.85 -7.11 -15.74
N LYS A 69 6.68 -6.40 -16.86
CA LYS A 69 7.27 -6.80 -18.16
C LYS A 69 8.80 -6.63 -18.21
N ARG A 70 9.36 -5.70 -17.44
CA ARG A 70 10.81 -5.38 -17.48
C ARG A 70 11.59 -5.88 -16.27
N PHE A 71 10.94 -6.08 -15.13
CA PHE A 71 11.58 -6.51 -13.89
C PHE A 71 10.91 -7.73 -13.26
N LYS A 72 11.66 -8.46 -12.42
CA LYS A 72 11.12 -9.58 -11.65
C LYS A 72 10.06 -9.07 -10.67
N LYS A 73 8.89 -9.72 -10.63
CA LYS A 73 7.78 -9.38 -9.72
C LYS A 73 8.25 -9.24 -8.26
N ARG A 74 9.16 -10.11 -7.80
CA ARG A 74 9.74 -10.07 -6.45
C ARG A 74 10.51 -8.79 -6.16
N ASP A 75 11.34 -8.34 -7.09
CA ASP A 75 12.21 -7.17 -6.85
C ASP A 75 11.38 -5.88 -6.89
N ILE A 76 10.37 -5.83 -7.77
CA ILE A 76 9.36 -4.75 -7.80
C ILE A 76 8.61 -4.69 -6.47
N PHE A 77 8.17 -5.86 -5.95
CA PHE A 77 7.45 -5.93 -4.70
C PHE A 77 8.26 -5.33 -3.53
N ILE A 78 9.51 -5.77 -3.40
CA ILE A 78 10.40 -5.30 -2.33
C ILE A 78 10.65 -3.79 -2.48
N ALA A 79 10.89 -3.32 -3.71
CA ALA A 79 11.10 -1.90 -3.98
C ALA A 79 9.86 -1.05 -3.61
N LEU A 80 8.66 -1.50 -3.96
CA LEU A 80 7.42 -0.81 -3.62
C LEU A 80 7.19 -0.77 -2.10
N CYS A 81 7.41 -1.87 -1.38
CA CYS A 81 7.30 -1.90 0.08
C CYS A 81 8.32 -0.98 0.76
N VAL A 82 9.57 -0.96 0.29
CA VAL A 82 10.60 -0.05 0.82
C VAL A 82 10.21 1.41 0.55
N LEU A 83 9.73 1.72 -0.66
CA LEU A 83 9.30 3.06 -1.03
C LEU A 83 8.08 3.51 -0.21
N GLU A 84 7.13 2.62 0.09
CA GLU A 84 6.00 2.88 0.98
C GLU A 84 6.46 3.21 2.40
N ILE A 85 7.42 2.47 2.95
CA ILE A 85 7.99 2.74 4.29
C ILE A 85 8.66 4.12 4.31
N ILE A 86 9.46 4.44 3.29
CA ILE A 86 10.12 5.74 3.16
C ILE A 86 9.07 6.86 3.09
N ALA A 87 8.00 6.67 2.32
CA ALA A 87 6.93 7.66 2.21
C ALA A 87 6.21 7.89 3.55
N ARG A 88 5.96 6.84 4.34
CA ARG A 88 5.39 6.97 5.69
C ARG A 88 6.31 7.68 6.67
N ILE A 89 7.61 7.39 6.61
CA ILE A 89 8.60 8.10 7.44
C ILE A 89 8.64 9.57 7.04
N GLY A 90 8.67 9.87 5.73
CA GLY A 90 8.59 11.25 5.22
C GLY A 90 7.34 11.98 5.71
N PHE A 91 6.18 11.32 5.62
CA PHE A 91 4.91 11.84 6.13
C PHE A 91 4.97 12.18 7.62
N TYR A 92 5.57 11.31 8.44
CA TYR A 92 5.75 11.54 9.88
C TYR A 92 6.58 12.80 10.18
N PHE A 93 7.62 13.08 9.39
CA PHE A 93 8.47 14.27 9.56
C PHE A 93 7.83 15.56 9.05
N THR A 94 7.01 15.53 8.01
CA THR A 94 6.35 16.74 7.46
C THR A 94 5.27 17.33 8.37
N GLY A 95 4.81 16.59 9.37
CA GLY A 95 3.74 17.04 10.28
C GLY A 95 2.38 17.18 9.59
N TYR A 96 1.42 17.76 10.32
CA TYR A 96 0.01 17.86 9.90
C TYR A 96 -0.46 19.31 9.71
N ASP A 97 0.46 20.27 9.67
CA ASP A 97 0.16 21.71 9.64
C ASP A 97 -0.63 22.14 8.40
N ASN A 98 -0.49 21.42 7.28
CA ASN A 98 -1.17 21.74 6.03
C ASN A 98 -1.96 20.55 5.47
N PRO A 99 -3.31 20.67 5.36
CA PRO A 99 -4.16 19.63 4.79
C PRO A 99 -3.76 19.19 3.39
N THR A 100 -3.30 20.10 2.54
CA THR A 100 -2.90 19.78 1.16
C THR A 100 -1.65 18.89 1.13
N VAL A 101 -0.70 19.11 2.05
CA VAL A 101 0.52 18.29 2.16
C VAL A 101 0.17 16.89 2.65
N VAL A 102 -0.72 16.77 3.63
CA VAL A 102 -1.22 15.49 4.11
C VAL A 102 -1.89 14.70 2.98
N MET A 103 -2.75 15.37 2.20
CA MET A 103 -3.45 14.73 1.08
C MET A 103 -2.50 14.28 -0.03
N ALA A 104 -1.46 15.06 -0.33
CA ALA A 104 -0.43 14.67 -1.30
C ALA A 104 0.34 13.41 -0.85
N TRP A 105 0.74 13.33 0.43
CA TRP A 105 1.39 12.14 0.98
C TRP A 105 0.47 10.93 0.98
N LEU A 106 -0.79 11.10 1.39
CA LEU A 106 -1.78 10.03 1.35
C LEU A 106 -2.04 9.53 -0.07
N ALA A 107 -2.03 10.42 -1.07
CA ALA A 107 -2.14 10.04 -2.48
C ALA A 107 -0.96 9.20 -2.95
N VAL A 108 0.27 9.59 -2.59
CA VAL A 108 1.47 8.81 -2.91
C VAL A 108 1.41 7.43 -2.24
N ILE A 109 1.10 7.36 -0.94
CA ILE A 109 1.02 6.10 -0.18
C ILE A 109 -0.07 5.18 -0.75
N THR A 110 -1.28 5.72 -1.00
CA THR A 110 -2.38 4.94 -1.58
C THR A 110 -2.08 4.47 -3.01
N GLY A 111 -1.38 5.27 -3.81
CA GLY A 111 -0.93 4.88 -5.15
C GLY A 111 0.04 3.69 -5.12
N ILE A 112 1.06 3.75 -4.27
CA ILE A 112 2.03 2.65 -4.08
C ILE A 112 1.32 1.39 -3.59
N PHE A 113 0.40 1.54 -2.64
CA PHE A 113 -0.35 0.43 -2.08
C PHE A 113 -1.28 -0.23 -3.12
N MET A 114 -1.96 0.57 -3.94
CA MET A 114 -2.76 0.09 -5.07
C MET A 114 -1.92 -0.72 -6.05
N MET A 115 -0.72 -0.27 -6.39
CA MET A 115 0.20 -1.02 -7.27
C MET A 115 0.65 -2.37 -6.68
N THR A 116 0.76 -2.43 -5.35
CA THR A 116 1.29 -3.58 -4.61
C THR A 116 0.29 -4.73 -4.51
N ASN A 117 -1.02 -4.43 -4.41
CA ASN A 117 -2.07 -5.45 -4.24
C ASN A 117 -2.18 -6.49 -5.39
N PRO A 118 -2.25 -6.09 -6.67
CA PRO A 118 -2.29 -7.03 -7.79
C PRO A 118 -1.01 -7.88 -7.85
N LEU A 119 0.12 -7.31 -7.44
CA LEU A 119 1.42 -7.97 -7.43
C LEU A 119 1.45 -9.12 -6.42
N ILE A 120 0.94 -8.89 -5.20
CA ILE A 120 0.83 -9.93 -4.17
C ILE A 120 -0.06 -11.08 -4.66
N SER A 121 -1.22 -10.76 -5.23
CA SER A 121 -2.14 -11.77 -5.75
C SER A 121 -1.50 -12.61 -6.86
N ALA A 122 -0.81 -11.97 -7.81
CA ALA A 122 -0.10 -12.66 -8.89
C ALA A 122 1.06 -13.54 -8.36
N MET A 123 1.80 -13.08 -7.35
CA MET A 123 2.91 -13.85 -6.79
C MET A 123 2.44 -15.05 -5.95
N ILE A 124 1.31 -14.93 -5.26
CA ILE A 124 0.68 -16.07 -4.56
C ILE A 124 0.23 -17.09 -5.60
N ALA A 125 -0.47 -16.66 -6.65
CA ALA A 125 -0.94 -17.54 -7.72
C ALA A 125 0.20 -18.28 -8.45
N ASP A 126 1.34 -17.62 -8.68
CA ASP A 126 2.52 -18.24 -9.28
C ASP A 126 3.20 -19.30 -8.37
N THR A 127 2.86 -19.35 -7.07
CA THR A 127 3.50 -20.26 -6.09
C THR A 127 2.62 -21.44 -5.66
N VAL A 128 1.31 -21.41 -5.94
CA VAL A 128 0.37 -22.51 -5.64
C VAL A 128 0.36 -23.52 -6.79
#